data_AF-A0A922X9L3-F1
#
_entry.id   AF-A0A922X9L3-F1
#
_cell.length_a   1.000
_cell.length_b   1.000
_cell.length_c   1.000
_cell.angle_alpha   90.00
_cell.angle_beta   90.00
_cell.angle_gamma   90.00
#
_symmetry.space_group_name_H-M   'P 1'
#
loop_
_entity.id
_entity.type
_entity.pdbx_description
1 polymer ?
#
loop_
_entity_poly.entity_id
_entity_poly.type
_entity_poly.pdbx_seq_one_letter_code
_entity_poly.pdbx_strand_id
1 'polypeptide(L)'
;MRLITGIDQEIAELEASLRQQAWNQARVRLLMTIPGVDYCVALAIVAALGDLSRFADGDHAASYLGLTPSVKQSANTCHYGPIS
;
A
#
# COMPACT_ATOMS: atom_id res chain seq x y z
N MET A 1 3.61 13.39 31.99
CA MET A 1 3.67 12.11 31.24
C MET A 1 2.34 11.38 31.08
N ARG A 2 1.21 11.83 31.67
CA ARG A 2 -0.06 11.08 31.64
C ARG A 2 -0.80 11.08 30.29
N LEU A 3 -0.56 12.10 29.45
CA LEU A 3 -1.19 12.24 28.13
C LEU A 3 -0.60 11.32 27.07
N ILE A 4 0.73 11.11 27.10
CA ILE A 4 1.42 10.23 26.14
C ILE A 4 0.92 8.79 26.32
N THR A 5 0.86 8.31 27.57
CA THR A 5 0.36 6.96 27.87
C THR A 5 -1.11 6.75 27.45
N GLY A 6 -1.95 7.80 27.52
CA GLY A 6 -3.33 7.73 27.04
C GLY A 6 -3.40 7.56 25.52
N ILE A 7 -2.62 8.36 24.78
CA ILE A 7 -2.55 8.27 23.31
C ILE A 7 -1.95 6.93 22.87
N ASP A 8 -0.92 6.42 23.55
CA ASP A 8 -0.32 5.12 23.24
C ASP A 8 -1.35 3.97 23.39
N GLN A 9 -2.22 4.07 24.40
CA GLN A 9 -3.28 3.09 24.61
C GLN A 9 -4.33 3.14 23.48
N GLU A 10 -4.74 4.34 23.07
CA GLU A 10 -5.68 4.51 21.94
C GLU A 10 -5.09 3.99 20.62
N ILE A 11 -3.80 4.21 20.38
CA ILE A 11 -3.08 3.66 19.22
C ILE A 11 -3.12 2.12 19.28
N ALA A 12 -2.79 1.51 20.42
CA ALA A 12 -2.77 0.05 20.56
C ALA A 12 -4.15 -0.58 20.30
N GLU A 13 -5.23 0.07 20.75
CA GLU A 13 -6.61 -0.37 20.50
C GLU A 13 -6.98 -0.30 19.02
N LEU A 14 -6.58 0.78 18.34
CA LEU A 14 -6.77 0.92 16.89
C LEU A 14 -5.96 -0.11 16.11
N GLU A 15 -4.70 -0.36 16.47
CA GLU A 15 -3.87 -1.38 15.85
C GLU A 15 -4.46 -2.79 16.02
N ALA A 16 -5.07 -3.09 17.17
CA ALA A 16 -5.77 -4.36 17.37
C ALA A 16 -6.98 -4.51 16.43
N SER A 17 -7.78 -3.44 16.29
CA SER A 17 -8.92 -3.41 15.36
C SER A 17 -8.48 -3.56 13.91
N LEU A 18 -7.43 -2.85 13.49
CA LEU A 18 -6.88 -2.94 12.13
C LEU A 18 -6.35 -4.35 11.83
N ARG A 19 -5.65 -4.99 12.78
CA ARG A 19 -5.21 -6.39 12.64
C ARG A 19 -6.38 -7.32 12.41
N GLN A 20 -7.46 -7.18 13.18
CA GLN A 20 -8.65 -8.02 13.01
C GLN A 20 -9.29 -7.81 11.63
N GLN A 21 -9.41 -6.55 11.18
CA GLN A 21 -9.93 -6.23 9.85
C GLN A 21 -9.05 -6.79 8.73
N ALA A 22 -7.73 -6.70 8.87
CA ALA A 22 -6.77 -7.27 7.92
C ALA A 22 -6.93 -8.78 7.78
N TRP A 23 -7.03 -9.51 8.91
CA TRP A 23 -7.19 -10.95 8.91
C TRP A 23 -8.48 -11.41 8.23
N ASN A 24 -9.54 -10.60 8.23
CA ASN A 24 -10.80 -10.93 7.58
C ASN A 24 -10.78 -10.71 6.05
N GLN A 25 -9.82 -9.96 5.52
CA GLN A 25 -9.76 -9.62 4.10
C GLN A 25 -8.76 -10.49 3.32
N ALA A 26 -9.26 -11.31 2.39
CA ALA A 26 -8.42 -12.22 1.61
C ALA A 26 -7.29 -11.52 0.83
N ARG A 27 -7.59 -10.37 0.22
CA ARG A 27 -6.60 -9.55 -0.49
C ARG A 27 -5.49 -9.00 0.41
N VAL A 28 -5.83 -8.63 1.64
CA VAL A 28 -4.84 -8.13 2.61
C VAL A 28 -3.93 -9.27 3.04
N ARG A 29 -4.49 -10.45 3.32
CA ARG A 29 -3.69 -11.66 3.63
C ARG A 29 -2.76 -12.06 2.49
N LEU A 30 -3.20 -11.91 1.23
CA LEU A 30 -2.36 -12.17 0.07
C LEU A 30 -1.19 -11.16 -0.02
N LEU A 31 -1.44 -9.87 0.18
CA LEU A 31 -0.36 -8.88 0.20
C LEU A 31 0.66 -9.14 1.31
N MET A 32 0.21 -9.62 2.48
CA MET A 32 1.09 -9.98 3.60
C MET A 32 1.96 -11.22 3.35
N THR A 33 1.77 -11.96 2.25
CA THR A 33 2.73 -13.02 1.86
C THR A 33 4.00 -12.44 1.23
N ILE A 34 4.00 -11.16 0.87
CA ILE A 34 5.17 -10.47 0.33
C ILE A 34 6.13 -10.16 1.51
N PRO A 35 7.41 -10.55 1.43
CA PRO A 35 8.38 -10.25 2.49
C PRO A 35 8.44 -8.75 2.80
N GLY A 36 8.29 -8.39 4.08
CA GLY A 36 8.31 -7.00 4.54
C GLY A 36 6.96 -6.27 4.47
N VAL A 37 5.88 -6.92 4.00
CA VAL A 37 4.53 -6.35 4.00
C VAL A 37 3.74 -6.89 5.19
N ASP A 38 3.45 -6.02 6.16
CA ASP A 38 2.57 -6.34 7.28
C ASP A 38 1.16 -5.74 7.10
N TYR A 39 0.23 -6.07 8.01
CA TYR A 39 -1.19 -5.72 7.93
C TYR A 39 -1.44 -4.24 7.65
N CYS A 40 -0.67 -3.34 8.26
CA CYS A 40 -0.83 -1.90 8.11
C CYS A 40 -0.53 -1.47 6.66
N VAL A 41 0.59 -1.94 6.11
CA VAL A 41 1.00 -1.64 4.73
C VAL A 41 0.03 -2.29 3.73
N ALA A 42 -0.36 -3.53 3.97
CA ALA A 42 -1.31 -4.24 3.11
C ALA A 42 -2.68 -3.55 3.08
N LEU A 43 -3.20 -3.11 4.24
CA LEU A 43 -4.43 -2.32 4.32
C LEU A 43 -4.28 -0.97 3.61
N ALA A 44 -3.14 -0.29 3.77
CA ALA A 44 -2.87 0.98 3.11
C ALA A 44 -2.87 0.83 1.57
N ILE A 45 -2.25 -0.22 1.04
CA ILE A 45 -2.26 -0.53 -0.41
C ILE A 45 -3.69 -0.74 -0.89
N VAL A 46 -4.48 -1.57 -0.20
CA VAL A 46 -5.88 -1.84 -0.57
C VAL A 46 -6.71 -0.57 -0.50
N ALA A 47 -6.52 0.27 0.51
CA ALA A 47 -7.22 1.54 0.66
C ALA A 47 -6.84 2.55 -0.44
N ALA A 48 -5.55 2.65 -0.79
CA ALA A 48 -5.06 3.53 -1.86
C ALA A 48 -5.57 3.12 -3.25
N LEU A 49 -5.59 1.81 -3.52
CA LEU A 49 -6.11 1.26 -4.77
C LEU A 49 -7.64 1.33 -4.85
N GLY A 50 -8.34 1.19 -3.73
CA GLY A 50 -9.80 1.24 -3.68
C GLY A 50 -10.47 0.20 -4.59
N ASP A 51 -11.28 0.67 -5.53
CA ASP A 51 -11.89 -0.17 -6.55
C ASP A 51 -10.86 -0.56 -7.63
N LEU A 52 -10.49 -1.84 -7.66
CA LEU A 52 -9.51 -2.37 -8.61
C LEU A 52 -10.02 -2.37 -10.07
N SER A 53 -11.34 -2.31 -10.29
CA SER A 53 -11.91 -2.28 -11.65
C SER A 53 -11.61 -0.98 -12.41
N ARG A 54 -11.14 0.07 -11.70
CA ARG A 54 -10.68 1.31 -12.32
C ARG A 54 -9.38 1.18 -13.10
N PHE A 55 -8.67 0.06 -12.96
CA PHE A 55 -7.40 -0.20 -13.63
C PHE A 55 -7.58 -1.29 -14.69
N ALA A 56 -6.90 -1.13 -15.82
CA ALA A 56 -6.90 -2.15 -16.89
C ALA A 56 -6.17 -3.43 -16.46
N ASP A 57 -5.08 -3.28 -15.69
CA ASP A 57 -4.22 -4.37 -15.23
C ASP A 57 -3.40 -3.92 -14.00
N GLY A 58 -2.53 -4.83 -13.52
CA GLY A 58 -1.65 -4.58 -12.38
C GLY A 58 -0.55 -3.55 -12.65
N ASP A 59 -0.11 -3.36 -13.89
CA ASP A 59 0.95 -2.40 -14.22
C ASP A 59 0.43 -0.97 -14.09
N HIS A 60 -0.82 -0.72 -14.50
CA HIS A 60 -1.49 0.56 -14.29
C HIS A 60 -1.70 0.85 -12.79
N ALA A 61 -2.03 -0.16 -11.99
CA ALA A 61 -2.13 -0.02 -10.54
C ALA A 61 -0.76 0.25 -9.89
N ALA A 62 0.31 -0.43 -10.32
CA ALA A 62 1.66 -0.21 -9.83
C ALA A 62 2.17 1.19 -10.19
N SER A 63 1.88 1.66 -11.40
CA SER A 63 2.21 3.02 -11.85
C SER A 63 1.47 4.08 -11.03
N TYR A 64 0.19 3.85 -10.72
CA TYR A 64 -0.58 4.72 -9.85
C TYR A 64 0.00 4.81 -8.42
N LEU A 65 0.56 3.72 -7.91
CA LEU A 65 1.25 3.67 -6.62
C LEU A 65 2.69 4.23 -6.66
N GLY A 66 3.18 4.71 -7.82
CA GLY A 66 4.55 5.22 -7.99
C GLY A 66 5.63 4.13 -8.07
N LEU A 67 5.24 2.86 -8.11
CA LEU A 67 6.15 1.71 -8.05
C LEU A 67 6.85 1.38 -9.38
N THR A 68 6.51 2.09 -10.45
CA THR A 68 7.12 1.92 -11.78
C THR A 68 8.01 3.12 -12.13
N PRO A 69 9.19 2.91 -12.73
CA PRO A 69 10.02 3.99 -13.26
C PRO A 69 9.27 4.84 -14.30
N SER A 70 9.53 6.15 -14.32
CA SER A 70 9.06 7.02 -15.40
C SER A 70 9.85 6.79 -16.70
N VAL A 71 9.21 6.92 -17.87
CA VAL A 71 9.88 6.76 -19.18
C VAL A 71 9.75 8.06 -19.97
N LYS A 72 10.88 8.58 -20.45
CA LYS A 72 10.94 9.66 -21.44
C LYS A 72 11.57 9.13 -22.72
N GLN A 73 10.79 9.03 -23.78
CA GLN A 73 11.24 8.53 -25.08
C GLN A 73 11.03 9.59 -26.17
N SER A 74 12.07 9.84 -26.97
CA SER A 74 12.03 10.71 -28.13
C SER A 74 12.86 10.12 -29.28
N ALA A 75 12.24 9.96 -30.45
CA ALA A 75 12.83 9.30 -31.63
C ALA A 75 13.56 7.99 -31.25
N ASN A 76 14.89 7.94 -31.37
CA ASN A 76 15.73 6.77 -31.07
C ASN A 76 16.27 6.74 -29.63
N THR A 77 15.84 7.65 -28.74
CA THR A 77 16.38 7.77 -27.38
C THR A 77 15.30 7.45 -26.34
N CYS A 78 15.64 6.58 -25.39
CA CYS A 78 14.78 6.19 -24.26
C CYS A 78 15.53 6.39 -22.95
N HIS A 79 14.93 7.14 -22.02
CA HIS A 79 15.46 7.39 -20.69
C HIS A 79 14.48 6.91 -19.61
N TYR A 80 14.97 6.09 -18.69
CA TYR A 80 14.24 5.66 -17.50
C TYR A 80 14.58 6.59 -16.33
N GLY A 81 13.56 7.18 -15.71
CA GLY A 81 13.66 7.97 -14.48
C GLY A 81 13.51 7.11 -13.22
N PRO A 82 13.52 7.72 -12.03
CA PRO A 82 13.32 7.00 -10.78
C PRO A 82 11.87 6.50 -10.63
N ILE A 83 11.67 5.58 -9.68
CA ILE A 83 10.35 5.31 -9.08
C ILE A 83 9.88 6.56 -8.32
N SER A 84 8.58 6.84 -8.34
CA SER A 84 8.00 8.10 -7.82
C SER A 84 7.52 7.97 -6.38
#